data_AF-A0A8D0FQE4-F1
#
_entry.id   AF-A0A8D0FQE4-F1
#
_cell.length_a   1.000
_cell.length_b   1.000
_cell.length_c   1.000
_cell.angle_alpha   90.00
_cell.angle_beta   90.00
_cell.angle_gamma   90.00
#
_symmetry.space_group_name_H-M   'P 1'
#
loop_
_entity.id
_entity.type
_entity.pdbx_description
1 polymer ?
#
loop_
_entity_poly.entity_id
_entity_poly.type
_entity_poly.pdbx_seq_one_letter_code
_entity_poly.pdbx_strand_id
1 'polypeptide(L)'
;MPKRGLEVSACEIFRFYKLIPTKSLIEPISMIVPRRSESYQEDIYPLTTGAQPALTAQEWLNGVNKGILVAQACLVAGWGQGSSREEKCVYTT
;
A
#
# COMPACT_ATOMS: atom_id res chain seq x y z
N MET A 1 -4.23 5.46 -5.99
CA MET A 1 -3.95 5.61 -4.54
C MET A 1 -2.93 4.53 -4.12
N PRO A 2 -1.89 4.83 -3.33
CA PRO A 2 -1.03 3.79 -2.75
C PRO A 2 -1.83 2.81 -1.90
N LYS A 3 -1.45 1.52 -1.87
CA LYS A 3 -2.18 0.47 -1.12
C LYS A 3 -2.35 0.76 0.37
N ARG A 4 -1.43 1.51 0.98
CA ARG A 4 -1.48 1.95 2.39
C ARG A 4 -2.60 2.95 2.70
N GLY A 5 -3.19 3.58 1.69
CA GLY A 5 -4.26 4.56 1.85
C GLY A 5 -5.65 4.03 1.49
N LEU A 6 -5.82 2.71 1.47
CA LEU A 6 -7.08 2.04 1.21
C LEU A 6 -7.79 1.69 2.51
N GLU A 7 -9.12 1.66 2.47
CA GLU A 7 -9.97 1.26 3.60
C GLU A 7 -10.03 -0.26 3.71
N VAL A 8 -9.14 -0.81 4.54
CA VAL A 8 -8.95 -2.26 4.66
C VAL A 8 -10.17 -2.98 5.23
N SER A 9 -10.84 -2.37 6.22
CA SER A 9 -12.05 -2.92 6.86
C SER A 9 -13.22 -3.07 5.89
N ALA A 10 -13.30 -2.19 4.89
CA ALA A 10 -14.27 -2.23 3.82
C ALA A 10 -13.87 -3.14 2.64
N CYS A 11 -12.75 -3.86 2.74
CA CYS A 11 -12.19 -4.67 1.64
C CYS A 11 -11.94 -3.83 0.35
N GLU A 12 -11.56 -2.56 0.50
CA GLU A 12 -11.19 -1.71 -0.63
C GLU A 12 -9.81 -2.14 -1.18
N ILE A 13 -9.79 -2.59 -2.43
CA ILE A 13 -8.54 -3.04 -3.09
C ILE A 13 -7.93 -1.97 -3.98
N PHE A 14 -8.71 -0.96 -4.38
CA PHE A 14 -8.24 0.14 -5.22
C PHE A 14 -9.16 1.35 -5.14
N ARG A 15 -8.60 2.54 -5.36
CA ARG A 15 -9.36 3.79 -5.48
C ARG A 15 -8.94 4.55 -6.75
N PHE A 16 -9.88 4.67 -7.68
CA PHE A 16 -9.73 5.55 -8.85
C PHE A 16 -10.15 6.97 -8.48
N TYR A 17 -9.60 7.95 -9.20
CA TYR A 17 -10.01 9.35 -9.11
C TYR A 17 -10.51 9.76 -10.49
N LYS A 18 -11.82 9.92 -10.60
CA LYS A 18 -12.47 10.36 -11.83
C LYS A 18 -12.54 11.87 -11.82
N LEU A 19 -11.89 12.49 -12.80
CA LEU A 19 -12.07 13.92 -13.03
C LEU A 19 -13.45 14.17 -13.67
N ILE A 20 -14.20 15.13 -13.13
CA ILE A 20 -15.45 15.64 -13.69
C ILE A 20 -15.17 17.07 -14.17
N PRO A 21 -14.76 17.26 -15.44
CA PRO A 21 -14.28 18.55 -15.94
C PRO A 21 -15.34 19.66 -15.88
N THR A 22 -16.60 19.30 -16.09
CA THR A 22 -17.74 20.23 -16.09
C THR A 22 -18.06 20.81 -14.72
N LYS A 23 -17.61 20.15 -13.64
CA LYS A 23 -17.87 20.56 -12.26
C LYS A 23 -16.58 20.96 -11.53
N SER A 24 -15.43 20.97 -12.22
CA SER A 24 -14.11 21.15 -11.60
C SER A 24 -13.92 20.31 -10.34
N LEU A 25 -14.42 19.06 -10.38
CA LEU A 25 -14.51 18.16 -9.22
C LEU A 25 -13.77 16.86 -9.53
N ILE A 26 -13.14 16.26 -8.52
CA ILE A 26 -12.59 14.91 -8.58
C ILE A 26 -13.47 14.00 -7.71
N GLU A 27 -14.03 12.96 -8.33
CA GLU A 27 -14.86 11.95 -7.67
C GLU A 27 -14.00 10.70 -7.37
N PRO A 28 -13.81 10.32 -6.10
CA PRO A 28 -13.16 9.06 -5.75
C PRO A 28 -14.10 7.88 -6.01
N ILE A 29 -13.59 6.83 -6.66
CA ILE A 29 -14.34 5.60 -6.96
C ILE A 29 -13.59 4.41 -6.32
N SER A 30 -14.19 3.84 -5.28
CA SER A 30 -13.65 2.70 -4.54
C SER A 30 -14.02 1.37 -5.19
N MET A 31 -13.01 0.53 -5.41
CA MET A 31 -13.16 -0.87 -5.85
C MET A 31 -13.13 -1.76 -4.62
N ILE A 32 -14.26 -2.39 -4.31
CA ILE A 32 -14.46 -3.19 -3.10
C ILE A 32 -14.72 -4.65 -3.49
N VAL A 33 -14.03 -5.57 -2.82
CA VAL A 33 -14.33 -7.00 -2.95
C VAL A 33 -15.52 -7.33 -2.04
N PRO A 34 -16.61 -7.94 -2.55
CA PRO A 34 -17.78 -8.25 -1.74
C PRO A 34 -17.46 -9.41 -0.78
N ARG A 35 -17.15 -9.07 0.48
CA ARG A 35 -16.89 -10.01 1.58
C ARG A 35 -17.77 -9.66 2.78
N ARG A 36 -17.98 -10.61 3.67
CA ARG A 36 -18.59 -10.39 5.00
C ARG A 36 -17.45 -9.93 5.92
N SER A 37 -17.23 -8.62 6.11
CA SER A 37 -15.97 -8.13 6.70
C SER A 37 -16.13 -7.10 7.82
N GLU A 38 -15.45 -7.35 8.94
CA GLU A 38 -14.97 -6.35 9.92
C GLU A 38 -13.45 -6.49 10.20
N SER A 39 -12.78 -7.47 9.57
CA SER A 39 -11.39 -7.85 9.86
C SER A 39 -10.51 -7.87 8.61
N TYR A 40 -9.19 -7.79 8.82
CA TYR A 40 -8.17 -7.91 7.77
C TYR A 40 -8.26 -9.25 7.02
N GLN A 41 -8.08 -9.21 5.70
CA GLN A 41 -8.17 -10.35 4.79
C GLN A 41 -6.85 -10.50 4.01
N GLU A 42 -5.94 -11.39 4.43
CA GLU A 42 -4.60 -11.44 3.82
C GLU A 42 -4.58 -11.83 2.34
N ASP A 43 -5.58 -12.60 1.89
CA ASP A 43 -5.67 -13.15 0.54
C ASP A 43 -5.87 -12.08 -0.54
N ILE A 44 -6.50 -10.96 -0.19
CA ILE A 44 -6.76 -9.85 -1.12
C ILE A 44 -5.70 -8.74 -1.04
N TYR A 45 -4.78 -8.81 -0.07
CA TYR A 45 -3.69 -7.86 0.13
C TYR A 45 -2.34 -8.58 0.04
N PRO A 46 -1.87 -8.92 -1.19
CA PRO A 46 -0.53 -9.47 -1.37
C PRO A 46 0.54 -8.44 -1.02
N LEU A 47 1.78 -8.90 -0.88
CA LEU A 47 2.95 -8.04 -0.75
C LEU A 47 2.97 -7.01 -1.89
N THR A 48 3.04 -5.73 -1.54
CA THR A 48 3.02 -4.61 -2.47
C THR A 48 4.34 -3.87 -2.42
N THR A 49 4.64 -3.07 -3.44
CA THR A 49 5.81 -2.19 -3.45
C THR A 49 5.90 -1.33 -2.19
N GLY A 50 7.04 -1.41 -1.49
CA GLY A 50 7.35 -0.63 -0.31
C GLY A 50 7.60 0.85 -0.63
N ALA A 51 7.74 1.67 0.41
CA ALA A 51 8.03 3.10 0.27
C ALA A 51 9.51 3.38 -0.06
N GLN A 52 10.39 2.43 0.25
CA GLN A 52 11.83 2.60 0.10
C GLN A 52 12.31 2.08 -1.24
N PRO A 53 13.23 2.81 -1.91
CA PRO A 53 13.85 2.32 -3.13
C PRO A 53 14.77 1.14 -2.82
N ALA A 54 14.83 0.16 -3.72
CA ALA A 54 15.75 -0.97 -3.60
C ALA A 54 17.21 -0.59 -3.87
N LEU A 55 17.42 0.49 -4.61
CA LEU A 55 18.72 0.96 -5.08
C LEU A 55 18.78 2.48 -5.05
N THR A 56 19.98 2.99 -4.79
CA THR A 56 20.31 4.38 -5.08
C THR A 56 20.50 4.59 -6.59
N ALA A 57 20.38 5.83 -7.06
CA ALA A 57 20.60 6.16 -8.46
C ALA A 57 22.02 5.77 -8.95
N GLN A 58 23.04 5.95 -8.10
CA GLN A 58 24.43 5.64 -8.45
C GLN A 58 24.66 4.14 -8.62
N GLU A 59 24.10 3.30 -7.74
CA GLU A 59 24.21 1.84 -7.88
C GLU A 59 23.56 1.36 -9.18
N TRP A 60 22.38 1.88 -9.53
CA TRP A 60 21.69 1.52 -10.77
C TRP A 60 22.49 1.95 -12.01
N LEU A 61 23.04 3.17 -12.02
CA LEU A 61 23.91 3.67 -13.10
C LEU A 61 25.19 2.84 -13.26
N ASN A 62 25.71 2.28 -12.17
CA ASN A 62 26.86 1.38 -12.18
C ASN A 62 26.50 -0.06 -12.59
N GLY A 63 25.27 -0.32 -13.03
CA GLY A 63 24.82 -1.61 -13.54
C GLY A 63 24.33 -2.59 -12.48
N VAL A 64 24.13 -2.16 -11.22
CA VAL A 64 23.55 -3.01 -10.18
C VAL A 64 22.05 -3.16 -10.41
N ASN A 65 21.56 -4.40 -10.34
CA ASN A 65 20.14 -4.72 -10.42
C ASN A 65 19.69 -5.47 -9.15
N LYS A 66 18.66 -4.96 -8.47
CA LYS A 66 18.06 -5.57 -7.28
C LYS A 66 16.54 -5.66 -7.46
N GLY A 67 15.93 -6.67 -6.86
CA GLY A 67 14.47 -6.79 -6.78
C GLY A 67 13.84 -5.61 -6.05
N ILE A 68 12.60 -5.28 -6.40
CA ILE A 68 11.85 -4.22 -5.72
C ILE A 68 11.56 -4.63 -4.28
N LEU A 69 11.76 -3.70 -3.35
CA LEU A 69 11.40 -3.95 -1.96
C LEU A 69 9.88 -4.02 -1.84
N VAL A 70 9.37 -5.12 -1.31
CA VAL A 70 7.94 -5.30 -1.03
C VAL A 70 7.63 -5.20 0.45
N ALA A 71 6.40 -4.82 0.80
CA ALA A 71 5.88 -4.68 2.15
C ALA A 71 4.40 -5.08 2.20
N GLN A 72 3.91 -5.52 3.36
CA GLN A 72 2.52 -5.90 3.54
C GLN A 72 1.64 -4.68 3.82
N ALA A 73 0.52 -4.55 3.10
CA ALA A 73 -0.30 -3.33 3.08
C ALA A 73 -0.94 -2.95 4.43
N CYS A 74 -1.18 -3.91 5.34
CA CYS A 74 -1.95 -3.71 6.58
C CYS A 74 -1.16 -3.81 7.89
N LEU A 75 0.15 -4.08 7.88
CA LEU A 75 0.94 -4.14 9.12
C LEU A 75 1.21 -2.76 9.76
N VAL A 76 0.39 -1.75 9.45
CA VAL A 76 0.37 -0.43 10.11
C VAL A 76 -0.51 -0.43 11.38
N ALA A 77 -1.29 -1.48 11.64
CA ALA A 77 -2.04 -1.64 12.90
C ALA A 77 -1.29 -2.59 13.84
N GLY A 78 -0.66 -2.01 14.86
CA GLY A 78 0.20 -2.70 15.81
C GLY A 78 -0.45 -3.89 16.51
N TRP A 79 0.30 -4.99 16.58
CA TRP A 79 0.26 -5.91 17.69
C TRP A 79 1.56 -5.73 18.49
N GLY A 80 1.45 -4.97 19.59
CA GLY A 80 2.54 -4.70 20.51
C GLY A 80 2.27 -3.42 21.31
N GLN A 81 1.83 -3.58 22.56
CA GLN A 81 1.87 -2.48 23.53
C GLN A 81 3.34 -2.06 23.70
N GLY A 82 3.69 -0.87 23.21
CA GLY A 82 5.08 -0.40 23.27
C GLY A 82 5.26 0.95 22.61
N SER A 83 5.68 1.91 23.42
CA SER A 83 5.89 3.32 23.08
C SER A 83 7.11 3.53 22.16
N SER A 84 6.95 3.39 20.85
CA SER A 84 7.66 4.16 19.82
C SER A 84 7.09 3.80 18.44
N ARG A 85 6.64 4.80 17.68
CA ARG A 85 6.20 4.61 16.28
C ARG A 85 7.42 4.38 15.38
N GLU A 86 7.99 3.18 15.42
CA GLU A 86 8.89 2.75 14.36
C GLU A 86 8.10 1.99 13.30
N GLU A 87 7.95 2.62 12.14
CA GLU A 87 7.41 2.03 10.92
C GLU A 87 8.33 0.90 10.43
N LYS A 88 8.23 -0.30 11.02
CA LYS A 88 8.95 -1.46 10.51
C LYS A 88 8.20 -2.06 9.33
N CYS A 89 8.34 -1.42 8.16
CA CYS A 89 8.10 -2.10 6.91
C CYS A 89 9.12 -3.24 6.79
N VAL A 90 8.65 -4.48 6.79
CA VAL A 90 9.50 -5.64 6.50
C VAL A 90 9.77 -5.62 5.00
N TYR A 91 10.93 -5.13 4.61
CA TYR A 91 11.37 -5.10 3.22
C TYR A 91 12.00 -6.45 2.87
N THR A 92 11.37 -7.19 1.96
CA THR A 92 11.99 -8.36 1.34
C THR A 92 12.27 -8.05 -0.12
N THR A 93 13.43 -8.50 -0.61
CA THR A 93 13.79 -8.54 -2.04
C THR A 93 13.29 -9.80 -2.71
#